data_AF-A0A8T7BIC0-F1
#
_entry.id   AF-A0A8T7BIC0-F1
#
_cell.length_a   1.000
_cell.length_b   1.000
_cell.length_c   1.000
_cell.angle_alpha   90.00
_cell.angle_beta   90.00
_cell.angle_gamma   90.00
#
_symmetry.space_group_name_H-M   'P 1'
#
loop_
_entity.id
_entity.type
_entity.pdbx_description
1 polymer ?
#
loop_
_entity_poly.entity_id
_entity_poly.type
_entity_poly.pdbx_seq_one_letter_code
_entity_poly.pdbx_strand_id
1 'polypeptide(L)'
;YVVSGGELPAMVLMDAMARTVPGVLGDAASAEEDSFVDGLLDCPHYTRPETIAGLSVPEVLLSGDHEEIRKWRVKQALARTWQKRPDLLDDIELSKEQARLLAEIKQDTTTE
;
A
#
# COMPACT_ATOMS: atom_id res chain seq x y z
N TYR A 1 -10.90 -18.89 -8.75
CA TYR A 1 -10.79 -19.07 -10.21
C TYR A 1 -10.31 -20.49 -10.49
N VAL A 2 -10.40 -20.99 -11.72
CA VAL A 2 -9.95 -22.35 -12.09
C VAL A 2 -8.91 -22.23 -13.21
N VAL A 3 -7.81 -22.95 -13.09
CA VAL A 3 -6.72 -23.03 -14.09
C VAL A 3 -6.59 -24.46 -14.61
N SER A 4 -6.10 -24.63 -15.83
CA SER A 4 -6.02 -25.95 -16.51
C SER A 4 -4.96 -26.89 -15.96
N GLY A 5 -3.97 -26.35 -15.25
CA GLY A 5 -2.81 -27.09 -14.75
C GLY A 5 -2.14 -26.34 -13.58
N GLY A 6 -1.19 -27.02 -12.93
CA GLY A 6 -0.52 -26.54 -11.71
C GLY A 6 0.69 -25.64 -11.97
N GLU A 7 1.12 -25.47 -13.21
CA GLU A 7 2.36 -24.78 -13.56
C GLU A 7 2.33 -23.30 -13.16
N LEU A 8 1.25 -22.59 -13.47
CA LEU A 8 1.08 -21.19 -13.09
C LEU A 8 0.98 -21.03 -11.55
N PRO A 9 0.13 -21.78 -10.81
CA PRO A 9 0.15 -21.76 -9.35
C PRO A 9 1.52 -22.04 -8.73
N ALA A 10 2.26 -23.01 -9.27
CA ALA A 10 3.58 -23.37 -8.77
C ALA A 10 4.59 -22.23 -8.98
N MET A 11 4.59 -21.59 -10.14
CA MET A 11 5.46 -20.43 -10.40
C MET A 11 5.10 -19.23 -9.53
N VAL A 12 3.81 -18.95 -9.31
CA VAL A 12 3.35 -17.87 -8.42
C VAL A 12 3.82 -18.11 -6.98
N LEU A 13 3.70 -19.35 -6.49
CA LEU A 13 4.17 -19.72 -5.16
C LEU A 13 5.69 -19.58 -5.04
N MET A 14 6.44 -20.09 -6.03
CA MET A 14 7.90 -20.00 -6.05
C MET A 14 8.39 -18.55 -6.07
N ASP A 15 7.78 -17.69 -6.88
CA ASP A 15 8.11 -16.26 -6.94
C ASP A 15 7.88 -15.56 -5.60
N ALA A 16 6.70 -15.75 -5.00
CA ALA A 16 6.36 -15.16 -3.70
C ALA A 16 7.32 -15.59 -2.59
N MET A 17 7.68 -16.88 -2.54
CA MET A 17 8.63 -17.41 -1.55
C MET A 17 10.08 -16.96 -1.82
N ALA A 18 10.49 -16.85 -3.09
CA ALA A 18 11.85 -16.44 -3.43
C ALA A 18 12.13 -14.99 -2.97
N ARG A 19 11.13 -14.10 -3.05
CA ARG A 19 11.27 -12.69 -2.62
C ARG A 19 11.55 -12.54 -1.12
N THR A 20 11.20 -13.52 -0.29
CA THR A 20 11.49 -13.47 1.16
C THR A 20 12.88 -14.01 1.51
N VAL A 21 13.64 -14.55 0.54
CA VAL A 21 14.98 -15.08 0.79
C VAL A 21 15.99 -13.93 0.83
N PRO A 22 16.81 -13.81 1.89
CA PRO A 22 17.82 -12.75 2.00
C PRO A 22 18.76 -12.70 0.80
N GLY A 23 18.96 -11.50 0.25
CA GLY A 23 19.84 -11.26 -0.89
C GLY A 23 19.21 -11.50 -2.27
N VAL A 24 17.95 -11.96 -2.34
CA VAL A 24 17.21 -12.02 -3.63
C VAL A 24 16.73 -10.64 -4.05
N LEU A 25 16.19 -9.86 -3.10
CA LEU A 25 15.84 -8.47 -3.34
C LEU A 25 17.08 -7.59 -3.17
N GLY A 26 17.28 -6.65 -4.10
CA GLY A 26 18.39 -5.69 -4.02
C GLY A 26 18.26 -4.77 -2.82
N ASP A 27 17.04 -4.29 -2.54
CA ASP A 27 16.68 -3.54 -1.35
C ASP A 27 15.68 -4.35 -0.51
N ALA A 28 16.04 -4.65 0.74
CA ALA A 28 15.21 -5.41 1.66
C ALA A 28 13.92 -4.66 2.01
N ALA A 29 13.94 -3.33 2.04
CA ALA A 29 12.77 -2.51 2.34
C ALA A 29 11.63 -2.73 1.33
N SER A 30 11.94 -3.17 0.10
CA SER A 30 10.93 -3.45 -0.92
C SER A 30 9.98 -4.60 -0.53
N ALA A 31 10.43 -5.57 0.27
CA ALA A 31 9.53 -6.60 0.78
C ALA A 31 8.72 -6.13 1.99
N GLU A 32 9.24 -5.17 2.76
CA GLU A 32 8.59 -4.67 3.98
C GLU A 32 7.48 -3.65 3.65
N GLU A 33 7.63 -2.89 2.56
CA GLU A 33 6.66 -1.89 2.11
C GLU A 33 5.58 -2.44 1.16
N ASP A 34 5.55 -3.77 0.93
CA ASP A 34 4.58 -4.40 0.04
C ASP A 34 3.16 -4.48 0.65
N SER A 35 2.16 -4.63 -0.23
CA SER A 35 0.80 -4.94 0.21
C SER A 35 0.75 -6.23 1.03
N PHE A 36 -0.16 -6.26 2.01
CA PHE A 36 -0.46 -7.38 2.92
C PHE A 36 0.61 -7.68 3.98
N VAL A 37 1.78 -7.05 3.96
CA VAL A 37 2.83 -7.23 4.98
C VAL A 37 2.30 -6.85 6.37
N ASP A 38 1.76 -5.63 6.48
CA ASP A 38 1.11 -5.12 7.69
C ASP A 38 -0.42 -5.26 7.62
N GLY A 39 -0.93 -6.15 6.77
CA GLY A 39 -2.37 -6.35 6.54
C GLY A 39 -3.10 -5.22 5.81
N LEU A 40 -2.38 -4.19 5.35
CA LEU A 40 -2.93 -3.11 4.50
C LEU A 40 -2.54 -3.29 3.03
N LEU A 41 -3.32 -2.70 2.13
CA LEU A 41 -2.87 -2.44 0.76
C LEU A 41 -1.84 -1.30 0.74
N ASP A 42 -0.91 -1.37 -0.19
CA ASP A 42 0.12 -0.35 -0.37
C ASP A 42 -0.46 1.00 -0.88
N CYS A 43 0.27 2.06 -0.59
CA CYS A 43 0.02 3.43 -1.00
C CYS A 43 0.27 3.64 -2.51
N PRO A 44 -0.24 4.73 -3.12
CA PRO A 44 0.07 5.05 -4.50
C PRO A 44 1.49 5.61 -4.63
N HIS A 45 2.22 5.12 -5.62
CA HIS A 45 3.57 5.56 -5.94
C HIS A 45 3.58 6.52 -7.12
N TYR A 46 4.47 7.50 -7.06
CA TYR A 46 4.65 8.51 -8.08
C TYR A 46 6.12 8.57 -8.50
N THR A 47 6.35 8.85 -9.77
CA THR A 47 7.70 9.04 -10.32
C THR A 47 7.68 10.18 -11.34
N ARG A 48 8.87 10.58 -11.81
CA ARG A 48 9.03 11.67 -12.77
C ARG A 48 8.25 11.37 -14.06
N PRO A 49 7.69 12.40 -14.72
CA PRO A 49 7.72 13.82 -14.37
C PRO A 49 6.68 14.24 -13.31
N GLU A 50 6.87 15.40 -12.67
CA GLU A 50 5.97 15.92 -11.62
C GLU A 50 4.54 16.17 -12.08
N THR A 51 4.33 16.42 -13.37
CA THR A 51 3.00 16.57 -13.97
C THR A 51 2.94 15.81 -15.27
N ILE A 52 1.90 14.99 -15.42
CA ILE A 52 1.63 14.20 -16.62
C ILE A 52 0.13 14.22 -16.93
N ALA A 53 -0.23 14.53 -18.18
CA ALA A 53 -1.64 14.58 -18.63
C ALA A 53 -2.57 15.45 -17.75
N GLY A 54 -2.05 16.54 -17.16
CA GLY A 54 -2.82 17.43 -16.27
C GLY A 54 -3.00 16.92 -14.83
N LEU A 55 -2.39 15.77 -14.48
CA LEU A 55 -2.32 15.25 -13.13
C LEU A 55 -0.94 15.56 -12.53
N SER A 56 -0.92 16.12 -11.33
CA SER A 56 0.31 16.45 -10.62
C SER A 56 0.57 15.49 -9.47
N VAL A 57 1.85 15.24 -9.19
CA VAL A 57 2.28 14.53 -7.98
C VAL A 57 1.80 15.32 -6.75
N PRO A 58 1.25 14.66 -5.71
CA PRO A 58 0.85 15.32 -4.47
C PRO A 58 1.99 16.18 -3.89
N GLU A 59 1.70 17.43 -3.53
CA GLU A 59 2.71 18.39 -3.04
C GLU A 59 3.51 17.86 -1.84
N VAL A 60 2.87 17.10 -0.95
CA VAL A 60 3.53 16.45 0.19
C VAL A 60 4.69 15.55 -0.23
N LEU A 61 4.59 14.86 -1.38
CA LEU A 61 5.66 14.02 -1.92
C LEU A 61 6.81 14.83 -2.54
N LEU A 62 6.59 16.12 -2.83
CA LEU A 62 7.60 17.05 -3.34
C LEU A 62 8.24 17.88 -2.22
N SER A 63 7.69 17.82 -1.00
CA SER A 63 8.10 18.68 0.12
C SER A 63 9.46 18.31 0.74
N GLY A 64 9.89 17.05 0.61
CA GLY A 64 11.06 16.52 1.31
C GLY A 64 10.86 16.29 2.82
N ASP A 65 9.67 16.56 3.37
CA ASP A 65 9.34 16.27 4.76
C ASP A 65 9.02 14.78 4.90
N HIS A 66 9.99 14.01 5.42
CA HIS A 66 9.87 12.57 5.57
C HIS A 66 8.72 12.14 6.47
N GLU A 67 8.38 12.91 7.51
CA GLU A 67 7.32 12.54 8.45
C GLU A 67 5.94 12.80 7.85
N GLU A 68 5.77 13.92 7.13
CA GLU A 68 4.53 14.19 6.40
C GLU A 68 4.33 13.21 5.24
N ILE A 69 5.40 12.82 4.55
CA ILE A 69 5.37 11.75 3.54
C ILE A 69 4.95 10.42 4.17
N ARG A 70 5.52 10.03 5.32
CA ARG A 70 5.17 8.79 6.02
C ARG A 70 3.68 8.79 6.40
N LYS A 71 3.19 9.86 7.03
CA LYS A 71 1.77 10.00 7.39
C LYS A 71 0.87 9.93 6.17
N TRP A 72 1.24 10.59 5.09
CA TRP A 72 0.48 10.55 3.84
C TRP A 72 0.42 9.13 3.27
N ARG A 73 1.54 8.40 3.23
CA ARG A 73 1.58 7.01 2.75
C ARG A 73 0.67 6.11 3.58
N VAL A 74 0.74 6.21 4.91
CA VAL A 74 -0.14 5.46 5.83
C VAL A 74 -1.61 5.81 5.59
N LYS A 75 -1.95 7.10 5.47
CA LYS A 75 -3.33 7.55 5.20
C LYS A 75 -3.85 6.98 3.87
N GLN A 76 -3.03 6.99 2.83
CA GLN A 76 -3.41 6.46 1.51
C GLN A 76 -3.56 4.93 1.51
N ALA A 77 -2.67 4.20 2.19
CA ALA A 77 -2.76 2.75 2.38
C ALA A 77 -4.08 2.37 3.08
N LEU A 78 -4.43 3.07 4.17
CA LEU A 78 -5.70 2.90 4.88
C LEU A 78 -6.90 3.21 3.99
N ALA A 79 -6.88 4.34 3.26
CA ALA A 79 -7.97 4.74 2.38
C ALA A 79 -8.22 3.70 1.28
N ARG A 80 -7.16 3.23 0.62
CA ARG A 80 -7.26 2.19 -0.42
C ARG A 80 -7.75 0.87 0.13
N THR A 81 -7.26 0.46 1.31
CA THR A 81 -7.70 -0.75 1.99
C THR A 81 -9.18 -0.66 2.31
N TRP A 82 -9.61 0.42 2.97
CA TRP A 82 -11.02 0.64 3.29
C TRP A 82 -11.94 0.65 2.05
N GLN A 83 -11.51 1.27 0.95
CA GLN A 83 -12.31 1.36 -0.28
C GLN A 83 -12.37 0.05 -1.07
N LYS A 84 -11.28 -0.73 -1.12
CA LYS A 84 -11.16 -1.89 -2.03
C LYS A 84 -11.22 -3.24 -1.35
N ARG A 85 -10.75 -3.31 -0.10
CA ARG A 85 -10.63 -4.52 0.72
C ARG A 85 -10.92 -4.21 2.20
N PRO A 86 -12.13 -3.69 2.51
CA PRO A 86 -12.49 -3.34 3.88
C PRO A 86 -12.41 -4.53 4.84
N ASP A 87 -12.56 -5.75 4.31
CA ASP A 87 -12.42 -7.01 5.04
C ASP A 87 -11.05 -7.17 5.73
N LEU A 88 -9.98 -6.61 5.16
CA LEU A 88 -8.65 -6.67 5.77
C LEU A 88 -8.54 -5.85 7.07
N LEU A 89 -9.42 -4.87 7.25
CA LEU A 89 -9.43 -4.02 8.45
C LEU A 89 -10.06 -4.72 9.66
N ASP A 90 -10.83 -5.79 9.44
CA ASP A 90 -11.47 -6.56 10.51
C ASP A 90 -10.47 -7.48 11.24
N ASP A 91 -9.39 -7.87 10.55
CA ASP A 91 -8.39 -8.84 11.03
C ASP A 91 -7.11 -8.20 11.58
N ILE A 92 -7.02 -6.86 11.65
CA ILE A 92 -5.81 -6.14 12.11
C ILE A 92 -6.08 -5.19 13.28
N GLU A 93 -5.12 -5.12 14.20
CA GLU A 93 -5.11 -4.10 15.26
C GLU A 93 -4.47 -2.81 14.75
N LEU A 94 -5.29 -1.78 14.54
CA LEU A 94 -4.80 -0.47 14.13
C LEU A 94 -4.11 0.27 15.27
N SER A 95 -2.98 0.90 14.97
CA SER A 95 -2.35 1.85 15.90
C SER A 95 -3.26 3.04 16.17
N LYS A 96 -3.00 3.78 17.26
CA LYS A 96 -3.76 5.00 17.60
C LYS A 96 -3.75 6.02 16.46
N GLU A 97 -2.62 6.14 15.75
CA GLU A 97 -2.49 7.03 14.59
C GLU A 97 -3.35 6.53 13.42
N GLN A 98 -3.25 5.24 13.08
CA GLN A 98 -4.01 4.64 11.97
C GLN A 98 -5.52 4.71 12.22
N ALA A 99 -5.97 4.44 13.45
CA ALA A 99 -7.38 4.55 13.82
C ALA A 99 -7.91 5.99 13.67
N ARG A 100 -7.11 6.99 14.05
CA ARG A 100 -7.44 8.41 13.85
C ARG A 100 -7.55 8.74 12.35
N LEU A 101 -6.56 8.36 11.56
CA LEU A 101 -6.55 8.61 10.11
C LEU A 101 -7.72 7.92 9.40
N LEU A 102 -8.07 6.69 9.80
CA LEU A 102 -9.21 5.97 9.25
C LEU A 102 -10.54 6.65 9.59
N ALA A 103 -10.67 7.22 10.80
CA ALA A 103 -11.84 8.00 11.17
C ALA A 103 -11.97 9.27 10.32
N GLU A 104 -10.87 9.99 10.08
CA GLU A 104 -10.85 11.15 9.15
C GLU A 104 -11.33 10.75 7.75
N ILE A 105 -10.79 9.66 7.18
CA ILE A 105 -11.17 9.18 5.84
C ILE A 105 -12.67 8.88 5.73
N LYS A 106 -13.24 8.24 6.76
CA LYS A 106 -14.68 7.92 6.79
C LYS A 106 -15.54 9.18 6.87
N GLN A 107 -15.08 10.21 7.57
CA GLN A 107 -15.78 11.51 7.66
C GLN A 107 -15.72 12.28 6.33
N ASP A 108 -14.55 12.34 5.70
CA ASP A 108 -14.36 13.03 4.41
C ASP A 108 -15.27 12.42 3.33
N THR A 109 -15.39 11.09 3.30
CA THR A 109 -16.22 10.37 2.31
C THR A 109 -17.72 10.51 2.56
N THR A 110 -18.15 10.86 3.78
CA THR A 110 -19.57 11.09 4.10
C THR A 110 -20.03 12.51 3.73
N THR A 111 -19.08 13.41 3.46
CA THR A 111 -19.35 14.83 3.20
C THR A 111 -19.44 15.16 1.70
N GLU A 112 -19.12 14.19 0.82
CA GLU A 112 -19.34 14.24 -0.64
C GLU A 112 -20.62 13.51 -1.05
#